data_AF-A0A920LT19-F1
#
_entry.id   AF-A0A920LT19-F1
#
_cell.length_a   1.000
_cell.length_b   1.000
_cell.length_c   1.000
_cell.angle_alpha   90.00
_cell.angle_beta   90.00
_cell.angle_gamma   90.00
#
_symmetry.space_group_name_H-M   'P 1'
#
loop_
_entity.id
_entity.type
_entity.pdbx_description
1 polymer ?
#
loop_
_entity_poly.entity_id
_entity_poly.type
_entity_poly.pdbx_seq_one_letter_code
_entity_poly.pdbx_strand_id
1 'polypeptide(L)' 'MFSHFNDAEEECKKLLMVKPALPLPAYDQCMKASHLFNLLDARGVISVTERQSYIGRVRQLAKGCCEAWVAKTIESNS' A
#
# COMPACT_ATOMS: atom_id res chain seq x y z
N MET A 1 -6.15 -11.92 9.24
CA MET A 1 -6.11 -11.43 7.84
C MET A 1 -6.55 -9.98 7.72
N PHE A 2 -7.72 -9.59 8.25
CA PHE A 2 -8.11 -8.17 8.31
C PHE A 2 -7.10 -7.30 9.07
N SER A 3 -6.66 -7.71 10.27
CA SER A 3 -5.59 -6.99 10.99
C SER A 3 -4.31 -6.93 10.16
N HIS A 4 -3.86 -8.05 9.57
CA HIS A 4 -2.66 -8.03 8.71
C HIS A 4 -2.77 -7.08 7.51
N PHE A 5 -3.96 -6.90 6.93
CA PHE A 5 -4.16 -5.90 5.87
C PHE A 5 -3.92 -4.50 6.43
N ASN A 6 -4.52 -4.19 7.59
CA ASN A 6 -4.36 -2.90 8.25
C ASN A 6 -2.89 -2.66 8.66
N ASP A 7 -2.23 -3.68 9.20
CA ASP A 7 -0.81 -3.61 9.60
C ASP A 7 0.07 -3.29 8.39
N ALA A 8 -0.15 -3.96 7.25
CA ALA A 8 0.59 -3.70 6.01
C ALA A 8 0.27 -2.30 5.43
N GLU A 9 -0.99 -1.86 5.50
CA GLU A 9 -1.38 -0.52 5.07
C GLU A 9 -0.71 0.56 5.93
N GLU A 10 -0.76 0.43 7.25
CA GLU A 10 -0.12 1.37 8.18
C GLU A 10 1.39 1.40 7.99
N GLU A 11 2.04 0.25 7.85
CA GLU A 11 3.48 0.19 7.65
C GLU A 11 3.90 0.82 6.33
N CYS A 12 3.14 0.57 5.25
CA CYS A 12 3.34 1.28 3.98
C CYS A 12 3.27 2.80 4.17
N LYS A 13 2.26 3.31 4.89
CA LYS A 13 2.10 4.75 5.15
C LYS A 13 3.26 5.28 6.00
N LYS A 14 3.70 4.56 7.03
CA LYS A 14 4.85 4.96 7.87
C LYS A 14 6.11 5.10 7.04
N LEU A 15 6.42 4.13 6.18
CA LEU A 15 7.59 4.14 5.30
C LEU A 15 7.56 5.26 4.25
N LEU A 16 6.37 5.76 3.89
CA LEU A 16 6.22 6.94 3.04
C LEU A 16 6.37 8.26 3.81
N MET A 17 6.13 8.27 5.12
CA MET A 17 6.18 9.47 5.98
C MET A 17 7.56 9.75 6.57
N VAL A 18 8.46 8.76 6.62
CA VAL A 18 9.85 8.99 7.06
C VAL A 18 10.61 9.91 6.10
N LYS A 19 11.68 10.55 6.58
CA LYS A 19 12.51 11.47 5.78
C LYS A 19 13.97 11.01 5.78
N PRO A 20 14.54 10.68 4.60
CA PRO A 20 13.88 10.59 3.29
C PRO A 20 12.89 9.42 3.23
N ALA A 21 11.85 9.54 2.39
CA ALA A 21 10.87 8.47 2.21
C ALA A 21 11.54 7.19 1.67
N LEU A 22 10.99 6.03 2.02
CA LEU A 22 11.50 4.72 1.63
C LEU A 22 10.54 4.02 0.65
N PRO A 23 10.54 4.41 -0.65
CA PRO A 23 9.54 3.95 -1.62
C PRO A 23 9.57 2.44 -1.91
N LEU A 24 10.77 1.82 -1.97
CA LEU A 24 10.87 0.38 -2.24
C LEU A 24 10.33 -0.46 -1.06
N PRO A 25 10.75 -0.22 0.21
CA PRO A 25 10.14 -0.89 1.35
C PRO A 25 8.63 -0.62 1.48
N ALA A 26 8.18 0.61 1.21
CA ALA A 26 6.75 0.94 1.22
C ALA A 26 5.98 0.12 0.17
N TYR A 27 6.55 -0.04 -1.02
CA TYR A 27 5.94 -0.81 -2.10
C TYR A 27 5.79 -2.30 -1.74
N ASP A 28 6.76 -2.90 -1.04
CA ASP A 28 6.63 -4.27 -0.54
C ASP A 28 5.43 -4.44 0.40
N GLN A 29 5.20 -3.46 1.30
CA GLN A 29 4.01 -3.46 2.16
C GLN A 29 2.71 -3.23 1.38
N CYS A 30 2.72 -2.38 0.35
CA CYS A 30 1.59 -2.22 -0.57
C CYS A 30 1.24 -3.55 -1.26
N MET A 31 2.24 -4.29 -1.75
CA MET A 31 2.03 -5.60 -2.38
C MET A 31 1.49 -6.63 -1.38
N LYS A 32 1.97 -6.60 -0.13
CA LYS A 32 1.43 -7.43 0.96
C LYS A 32 -0.04 -7.12 1.26
N ALA A 33 -0.41 -5.84 1.34
CA ALA A 33 -1.80 -5.42 1.51
C ALA A 33 -2.68 -5.88 0.32
N SER A 34 -2.21 -5.73 -0.92
CA SER A 34 -2.91 -6.20 -2.11
C SER A 34 -3.15 -7.71 -2.08
N HIS A 35 -2.14 -8.50 -1.67
CA HIS A 35 -2.27 -9.94 -1.57
C HIS A 35 -3.28 -10.36 -0.48
N LEU A 36 -3.21 -9.72 0.68
CA LEU A 36 -4.15 -9.98 1.78
C LEU A 36 -5.59 -9.62 1.40
N PHE A 37 -5.80 -8.54 0.65
CA PHE A 37 -7.09 -8.21 0.07
C PHE A 37 -7.58 -9.33 -0.85
N ASN A 38 -6.76 -9.82 -1.78
CA ASN A 38 -7.15 -10.91 -2.68
C ASN A 38 -7.56 -12.18 -1.93
N LEU A 39 -6.87 -12.51 -0.82
CA LEU A 39 -7.23 -13.65 0.02
C LEU A 39 -8.56 -13.44 0.77
N LEU A 40 -8.84 -12.23 1.24
CA LEU A 40 -10.12 -11.88 1.87
C LEU A 40 -11.26 -11.95 0.85
N ASP A 41 -11.03 -11.43 -0.36
CA ASP A 41 -12.01 -11.43 -1.45
C ASP A 41 -12.35 -12.85 -1.92
N ALA A 42 -11.33 -13.68 -2.13
CA ALA A 42 -11.51 -15.08 -2.54
C ALA A 42 -12.25 -15.93 -1.49
N ARG A 43 -12.14 -15.56 -0.20
CA ARG A 43 -12.88 -16.23 0.88
C ARG A 43 -14.33 -15.77 1.01
N GLY A 44 -14.76 -14.76 0.25
CA GLY A 44 -16.12 -14.24 0.28
C GLY A 44 -16.49 -13.55 1.60
N VAL A 45 -15.49 -13.15 2.41
CA VAL A 45 -15.71 -12.53 3.73
C VAL A 45 -15.84 -11.00 3.66
N ILE A 46 -15.74 -10.42 2.45
CA ILE A 46 -15.97 -8.99 2.20
C ILE A 46 -17.17 -8.80 1.27
N SER A 47 -18.04 -7.88 1.64
CA SER A 47 -19.19 -7.47 0.82
C SER A 47 -18.75 -6.70 -0.43
N VAL A 48 -19.68 -6.53 -1.38
CA VAL A 48 -19.45 -5.74 -2.61
C VAL A 48 -19.02 -4.30 -2.29
N THR A 49 -19.65 -3.68 -1.29
CA THR A 49 -19.31 -2.31 -0.86
C THR A 49 -17.93 -2.26 -0.22
N GLU A 50 -17.59 -3.22 0.63
CA GLU A 50 -16.27 -3.30 1.25
C GLU A 50 -15.17 -3.52 0.20
N ARG A 51 -15.41 -4.37 -0.80
CA ARG A 51 -14.46 -4.63 -1.89
C ARG A 51 -13.99 -3.34 -2.56
N GLN A 52 -14.92 -2.44 -2.90
CA GLN A 52 -14.57 -1.14 -3.51
C GLN A 52 -13.70 -0.29 -2.58
N SER A 53 -13.97 -0.30 -1.28
CA SER A 53 -13.15 0.40 -0.28
C SER A 53 -11.72 -0.15 -0.20
N TYR A 54 -11.56 -1.48 -0.14
CA TYR A 54 -10.23 -2.11 -0.13
C TYR A 54 -9.43 -1.83 -1.40
N ILE A 55 -10.07 -1.89 -2.58
CA ILE A 55 -9.42 -1.54 -3.85
C ILE A 55 -8.94 -0.08 -3.83
N GLY A 56 -9.76 0.84 -3.32
CA GLY A 56 -9.41 2.25 -3.16
C GLY A 56 -8.18 2.45 -2.27
N ARG A 57 -8.13 1.75 -1.12
CA ARG A 57 -7.01 1.80 -0.17
C ARG A 57 -5.70 1.29 -0.81
N VAL A 58 -5.72 0.12 -1.45
CA VAL A 58 -4.54 -0.43 -2.15
C VAL A 58 -4.06 0.51 -3.26
N ARG A 59 -4.98 1.10 -4.03
CA ARG A 59 -4.64 2.09 -5.07
C ARG A 59 -3.96 3.34 -4.49
N GLN A 60 -4.43 3.83 -3.34
CA GLN A 60 -3.79 4.97 -2.67
C GLN A 60 -2.36 4.66 -2.22
N LEU A 61 -2.12 3.45 -1.67
CA LEU A 61 -0.77 3.02 -1.30
C LEU A 61 0.17 2.96 -2.50
N ALA A 62 -0.28 2.31 -3.60
CA ALA A 62 0.51 2.19 -4.81
C ALA A 62 0.85 3.56 -5.41
N LYS A 63 -0.13 4.48 -5.44
CA LYS A 63 0.09 5.86 -5.89
C LYS A 63 1.15 6.57 -5.04
N GLY A 64 1.05 6.50 -3.70
CA GLY A 64 2.03 7.11 -2.81
C GLY A 64 3.44 6.55 -2.98
N CYS A 65 3.57 5.24 -3.21
CA CYS A 65 4.86 4.61 -3.51
C CYS A 65 5.46 5.15 -4.82
N CYS A 66 4.65 5.27 -5.88
CA CYS A 66 5.10 5.83 -7.16
C CYS A 66 5.53 7.30 -7.03
N GLU A 67 4.74 8.13 -6.34
CA GLU A 67 5.07 9.54 -6.12
C GLU A 67 6.39 9.70 -5.35
N ALA A 68 6.59 8.93 -4.28
CA ALA A 68 7.84 8.93 -3.51
C ALA A 68 9.04 8.42 -4.31
N TRP A 69 8.85 7.41 -5.18
CA TRP A 69 9.91 6.92 -6.06
C TRP A 69 10.35 7.96 -7.08
N VAL A 70 9.38 8.64 -7.71
CA VAL A 70 9.65 9.71 -8.69
C VAL A 70 10.40 10.86 -8.01
N ALA A 71 9.94 11.31 -6.85
CA ALA A 71 10.60 12.37 -6.07
C ALA A 71 12.07 11.99 -5.74
N LYS A 72 12.28 10.79 -5.19
CA LYS A 72 13.63 10.28 -4.87
C LYS A 72 14.55 10.21 -6.10
N THR A 73 14.01 9.80 -7.24
CA THR A 73 14.78 9.67 -8.48
C THR A 73 15.18 11.03 -9.04
N ILE A 74 14.29 12.03 -8.95
CA ILE A 74 14.60 13.41 -9.36
C ILE A 74 15.70 13.99 -8.46
N GLU A 75 15.59 13.84 -7.13
CA GLU A 75 16.60 14.30 -6.17
C GLU A 75 17.97 13.65 -6.39
N SER A 76 18.02 12.37 -6.77
CA SER A 76 19.29 11.65 -6.99
C SER A 76 20.00 12.04 -8.30
N ASN A 77 19.29 12.66 -9.24
CA ASN A 77 19.80 13.08 -10.55
C ASN A 77 20.09 14.59 -10.63
N SER A 78 19.92 15.31 -9.52
CA SER A 78 20.16 16.75 -9.36
C SER A 78 21.44 17.00 -8.57
#